data_AF-A0A5A8AHK8-F1
#
_entry.id   AF-A0A5A8AHK8-F1
#
_cell.length_a   1.000
_cell.length_b   1.000
_cell.length_c   1.000
_cell.angle_alpha   90.00
_cell.angle_beta   90.00
_cell.angle_gamma   90.00
#
_symmetry.space_group_name_H-M   'P 1'
#
loop_
_entity.id
_entity.type
_entity.pdbx_description
1 polymer ?
#
loop_
_entity_poly.entity_id
_entity_poly.type
_entity_poly.pdbx_seq_one_letter_code
_entity_poly.pdbx_strand_id
1 'polypeptide(L)'
;MKKFFTAVFILLVLLPMVIYLNPFTWGMRRMPRYEPSQKTAELMMQLNKKYHIDMDTGETIDTLWYFRDLKHRRISRLEHFNMVARQQDSVPVDIKAVEAYAAEFMAGFDHKKYFDSMMVSVNGDSVVFKYKLK
;
A
#
# COMPACT_ATOMS: atom_id res chain seq x y z
N MET A 1 40.63 -4.76 -41.06
CA MET A 1 39.48 -5.70 -41.07
C MET A 1 39.46 -6.66 -39.88
N LYS A 2 40.53 -7.44 -39.60
CA LYS A 2 40.53 -8.42 -38.48
C LYS A 2 40.09 -7.84 -37.12
N LYS A 3 40.61 -6.67 -36.73
CA LYS A 3 40.26 -5.98 -35.47
C LYS A 3 38.77 -5.60 -35.37
N PHE A 4 38.13 -5.28 -36.49
CA PHE A 4 36.70 -4.97 -36.54
C PHE A 4 35.86 -6.22 -36.27
N PHE A 5 36.19 -7.33 -36.94
CA PHE A 5 35.53 -8.61 -36.68
C PHE A 5 35.72 -9.07 -35.22
N THR A 6 36.92 -8.92 -34.66
CA THR A 6 37.18 -9.23 -33.24
C THR A 6 36.28 -8.40 -32.30
N ALA A 7 36.14 -7.09 -32.56
CA ALA A 7 35.27 -6.23 -31.76
C ALA A 7 33.79 -6.64 -31.86
N VAL A 8 33.33 -7.02 -33.06
CA VAL A 8 31.96 -7.52 -33.28
C VAL A 8 31.72 -8.82 -32.51
N PHE A 9 32.67 -9.75 -32.52
CA PHE A 9 32.58 -10.99 -31.73
C PHE A 9 32.56 -10.74 -30.23
N ILE A 10 33.38 -9.80 -29.74
CA ILE A 10 33.37 -9.41 -28.32
C ILE A 10 32.00 -8.84 -27.93
N LEU A 11 31.43 -7.95 -28.74
CA LEU A 11 30.09 -7.40 -28.51
C LEU A 11 29.00 -8.47 -28.53
N LEU A 12 29.06 -9.40 -29.49
CA LEU A 12 28.10 -10.52 -29.60
C LEU A 12 28.11 -11.44 -28.39
N VAL A 13 29.23 -11.54 -27.66
CA VAL A 13 29.33 -12.35 -26.43
C VAL A 13 28.97 -11.53 -25.19
N LEU A 14 29.49 -10.30 -25.08
CA LEU A 14 29.30 -9.48 -23.89
C LEU A 14 27.87 -8.94 -23.76
N LEU A 15 27.22 -8.59 -24.87
CA LEU A 15 25.88 -8.02 -24.84
C LEU A 15 24.84 -8.99 -24.27
N PRO A 16 24.74 -10.27 -24.72
CA PRO A 16 23.85 -11.23 -24.08
C PRO A 16 24.27 -11.57 -22.66
N MET A 17 25.56 -11.60 -22.32
CA MET A 17 26.01 -11.76 -20.93
C MET A 17 25.52 -10.61 -20.03
N VAL A 18 25.62 -9.36 -20.47
CA VAL A 18 25.12 -8.20 -19.71
C VAL A 18 23.59 -8.23 -19.61
N ILE A 19 22.87 -8.62 -20.67
CA ILE A 19 21.42 -8.76 -20.60
C ILE A 19 20.99 -9.90 -19.68
N TYR A 20 21.71 -11.02 -19.67
CA TYR A 20 21.35 -12.19 -18.86
C TYR A 20 21.77 -12.06 -17.38
N LEU A 21 22.93 -11.46 -17.12
CA LEU A 21 23.46 -11.29 -15.77
C LEU A 21 22.96 -10.02 -15.08
N ASN A 22 22.34 -9.10 -15.81
CA ASN A 22 21.76 -7.92 -15.18
C ASN A 22 20.36 -8.27 -14.64
N PRO A 23 20.17 -8.33 -13.32
CA PRO A 23 18.85 -8.63 -12.76
C PRO A 23 17.82 -7.54 -13.05
N PHE A 24 18.25 -6.37 -13.57
CA PHE A 24 17.39 -5.24 -13.89
C PHE A 24 16.89 -5.23 -15.35
N THR A 25 17.49 -5.97 -16.28
CA THR A 25 17.08 -6.02 -17.70
C THR A 25 15.84 -6.90 -17.91
N TRP A 26 15.68 -7.97 -17.13
CA TRP A 26 14.59 -8.93 -17.29
C TRP A 26 13.34 -8.63 -16.46
N GLY A 27 13.25 -7.44 -15.85
CA GLY A 27 12.09 -7.09 -15.01
C GLY A 27 11.98 -7.93 -13.72
N MET A 28 13.05 -8.58 -13.25
CA MET A 28 13.06 -9.31 -11.96
C MET A 28 13.01 -8.39 -10.73
N ARG A 29 12.76 -7.09 -10.91
CA ARG A 29 12.30 -6.27 -9.79
C ARG A 29 10.94 -6.80 -9.40
N ARG A 30 10.84 -7.40 -8.20
CA ARG A 30 9.54 -7.69 -7.58
C ARG A 30 8.69 -6.42 -7.72
N MET A 31 7.50 -6.56 -8.30
CA MET A 31 6.57 -5.44 -8.39
C MET A 31 6.44 -4.82 -6.99
N PRO A 32 6.48 -3.48 -6.89
CA PRO A 32 6.32 -2.82 -5.60
C PRO A 32 5.01 -3.34 -4.98
N ARG A 33 5.13 -4.03 -3.85
CA ARG A 33 3.98 -4.46 -3.09
C ARG A 33 3.50 -3.25 -2.30
N TYR A 34 2.30 -2.81 -2.61
CA TYR A 34 1.60 -1.78 -1.84
C TYR A 34 0.88 -2.51 -0.71
N GLU A 35 1.66 -2.95 0.28
CA GLU A 35 1.15 -3.56 1.51
C GLU A 35 1.17 -2.52 2.64
N PRO A 36 0.16 -2.51 3.53
CA PRO A 36 0.18 -1.65 4.71
C PRO A 36 1.41 -1.95 5.57
N SER A 37 1.82 -0.98 6.39
CA SER A 37 2.95 -1.23 7.30
C SER A 37 2.63 -2.39 8.24
N GLN A 38 3.66 -3.12 8.68
CA GLN A 38 3.48 -4.28 9.56
C GLN A 38 2.66 -3.93 10.82
N LYS A 39 2.90 -2.75 11.41
CA LYS A 39 2.15 -2.29 12.58
C LYS A 39 0.67 -2.06 12.27
N THR A 40 0.36 -1.46 11.13
CA THR A 40 -1.02 -1.24 10.68
C THR A 40 -1.71 -2.57 10.39
N ALA A 41 -1.02 -3.51 9.72
CA ALA A 41 -1.54 -4.84 9.47
C ALA A 41 -1.85 -5.61 10.78
N GLU A 42 -0.94 -5.56 11.75
CA GLU A 42 -1.13 -6.20 13.06
C GLU A 42 -2.29 -5.56 13.84
N LEU A 43 -2.39 -4.23 13.84
CA LEU A 43 -3.50 -3.51 14.48
C LEU A 43 -4.85 -3.87 13.84
N MET A 44 -4.93 -3.85 12.50
CA MET A 44 -6.15 -4.22 11.79
C MET A 44 -6.52 -5.66 12.05
N MET A 45 -5.57 -6.60 12.03
CA MET A 45 -5.82 -8.01 12.33
C MET A 45 -6.40 -8.19 13.74
N GLN A 46 -5.85 -7.50 14.74
CA GLN A 46 -6.36 -7.57 16.12
C GLN A 46 -7.78 -7.00 16.23
N LEU A 47 -8.04 -5.85 15.62
CA LEU A 47 -9.35 -5.20 15.65
C LEU A 47 -10.40 -5.99 14.85
N ASN A 48 -10.03 -6.54 13.69
CA ASN A 48 -10.94 -7.36 12.87
C ASN A 48 -11.42 -8.56 13.68
N LYS A 49 -10.51 -9.21 14.41
CA LYS A 49 -10.83 -10.31 15.31
C LYS A 49 -11.71 -9.87 16.50
N LYS A 50 -11.43 -8.71 17.09
CA LYS A 50 -12.17 -8.19 18.26
C LYS A 50 -13.61 -7.80 17.93
N TYR A 51 -13.81 -7.12 16.80
CA TYR A 51 -15.12 -6.60 16.40
C TYR A 51 -15.88 -7.54 15.46
N HIS A 52 -15.26 -8.65 15.03
CA HIS A 52 -15.82 -9.56 14.02
C HIS A 52 -16.20 -8.84 12.72
N ILE A 53 -15.38 -7.86 12.32
CA ILE A 53 -15.54 -7.07 11.08
C ILE A 53 -14.39 -7.40 10.14
N ASP A 54 -14.70 -7.59 8.87
CA ASP A 54 -13.69 -7.67 7.81
C ASP A 54 -13.36 -6.26 7.31
N MET A 55 -12.44 -5.59 8.00
CA MET A 55 -11.92 -4.28 7.58
C MET A 55 -10.66 -4.48 6.74
N ASP A 56 -10.64 -3.90 5.56
CA ASP A 56 -9.49 -3.87 4.67
C ASP A 56 -9.06 -2.43 4.39
N THR A 57 -7.83 -2.27 3.95
CA THR A 57 -7.34 -0.98 3.49
C THR A 57 -7.82 -0.66 2.07
N GLY A 58 -8.13 0.61 1.81
CA GLY A 58 -8.49 1.10 0.49
C GLY A 58 -7.29 1.48 -0.38
N GLU A 59 -7.50 2.35 -1.37
CA GLU A 59 -6.47 2.71 -2.35
C GLU A 59 -5.25 3.42 -1.74
N THR A 60 -5.48 4.27 -0.74
CA THR A 60 -4.43 5.05 -0.08
C THR A 60 -4.04 4.38 1.23
N ILE A 61 -2.80 3.89 1.28
CA ILE A 61 -2.24 3.11 2.39
C ILE A 61 -0.87 3.58 2.82
N ASP A 62 -0.51 3.21 4.05
CA ASP A 62 0.72 3.57 4.75
C ASP A 62 1.92 2.73 4.30
N THR A 63 2.12 2.69 2.99
CA THR A 63 3.21 1.95 2.35
C THR A 63 4.54 2.70 2.43
N LEU A 64 5.63 1.95 2.33
CA LEU A 64 6.97 2.54 2.17
C LEU A 64 7.06 3.47 0.95
N TRP A 65 6.33 3.15 -0.12
CA TRP A 65 6.28 3.96 -1.34
C TRP A 65 5.57 5.29 -1.11
N TYR A 66 4.44 5.28 -0.41
CA TYR A 66 3.72 6.48 -0.01
C TYR A 66 4.62 7.41 0.83
N PHE A 67 5.29 6.89 1.85
CA PHE A 67 6.22 7.70 2.68
C PHE A 67 7.40 8.26 1.88
N ARG A 68 7.93 7.47 0.94
CA ARG A 68 9.02 7.90 0.08
C ARG A 68 8.57 9.01 -0.87
N ASP A 69 7.38 8.90 -1.44
CA ASP A 69 6.84 9.88 -2.38
C ASP A 69 6.44 11.19 -1.67
N LEU A 70 5.96 11.11 -0.41
CA LEU A 70 5.83 12.26 0.48
C LEU A 70 7.18 12.95 0.71
N LYS A 71 8.22 12.18 1.07
CA LYS A 71 9.57 12.72 1.32
C LYS A 71 10.16 13.43 0.10
N HIS A 72 9.90 12.91 -1.10
CA HIS A 72 10.35 13.51 -2.36
C HIS A 72 9.40 14.57 -2.92
N ARG A 73 8.36 14.98 -2.17
CA ARG A 73 7.37 15.98 -2.59
C ARG A 73 6.68 15.64 -3.92
N ARG A 74 6.56 14.35 -4.23
CA ARG A 74 5.79 13.87 -5.41
C ARG A 74 4.29 13.94 -5.14
N ILE A 75 3.90 13.82 -3.88
CA ILE A 75 2.54 14.01 -3.39
C ILE A 75 2.42 15.47 -2.96
N SER A 76 1.52 16.21 -3.61
CA SER A 76 1.36 17.66 -3.42
C SER A 76 0.52 18.02 -2.20
N ARG A 77 -0.32 17.09 -1.72
CA ARG A 77 -1.19 17.24 -0.55
C ARG A 77 -1.33 15.91 0.17
N LEU A 78 -1.38 15.92 1.49
CA LEU A 78 -1.61 14.70 2.27
C LEU A 78 -2.95 14.09 1.89
N GLU A 79 -2.94 12.79 1.60
CA GLU A 79 -4.13 12.06 1.19
C GLU A 79 -4.92 11.57 2.41
N HIS A 80 -6.10 10.99 2.15
CA HIS A 80 -6.93 10.36 3.16
C HIS A 80 -6.54 8.89 3.31
N PHE A 81 -6.39 8.42 4.54
CA PHE A 81 -6.23 6.99 4.79
C PHE A 81 -7.59 6.31 4.65
N ASN A 82 -7.74 5.44 3.66
CA ASN A 82 -9.02 4.82 3.33
C ASN A 82 -9.12 3.42 3.95
N MET A 83 -10.22 3.17 4.66
CA MET A 83 -10.58 1.85 5.17
C MET A 83 -11.94 1.44 4.61
N VAL A 84 -12.08 0.16 4.30
CA VAL A 84 -13.29 -0.42 3.72
C VAL A 84 -13.74 -1.58 4.59
N ALA A 85 -14.90 -1.44 5.22
CA ALA A 85 -15.59 -2.55 5.86
C ALA A 85 -16.30 -3.36 4.77
N ARG A 86 -15.89 -4.62 4.59
CA ARG A 86 -16.57 -5.55 3.68
C ARG A 86 -17.73 -6.20 4.40
N GLN A 87 -18.90 -6.09 3.81
CA GLN A 87 -20.07 -6.84 4.21
C GLN A 87 -19.96 -8.26 3.65
N GLN A 88 -20.13 -9.27 4.51
CA GLN A 88 -20.43 -10.61 4.04
C GLN A 88 -21.93 -10.68 3.72
N ASP A 89 -22.27 -11.36 2.61
CA ASP A 89 -23.57 -11.34 1.91
C ASP A 89 -24.81 -11.64 2.77
N SER A 90 -24.65 -12.07 4.03
CA SER A 90 -25.73 -12.50 4.91
C SER A 90 -25.79 -11.79 6.27
N VAL A 91 -24.84 -10.90 6.60
CA VAL A 91 -24.83 -10.17 7.88
C VAL A 91 -24.76 -8.66 7.64
N PRO A 92 -25.74 -7.86 8.11
CA PRO A 92 -25.63 -6.41 8.05
C PRO A 92 -24.43 -5.94 8.88
N VAL A 93 -23.61 -5.07 8.31
CA VAL A 93 -22.48 -4.46 9.03
C VAL A 93 -23.03 -3.60 10.17
N ASP A 94 -22.66 -3.92 11.41
CA ASP A 94 -23.01 -3.10 12.56
C ASP A 94 -22.21 -1.79 12.54
N ILE A 95 -22.90 -0.70 12.20
CA ILE A 95 -22.33 0.65 12.11
C ILE A 95 -21.70 1.09 13.43
N LYS A 96 -22.27 0.70 14.59
CA LYS A 96 -21.70 1.05 15.90
C LYS A 96 -20.39 0.31 16.15
N ALA A 97 -20.31 -0.95 15.72
CA ALA A 97 -19.07 -1.71 15.80
C ALA A 97 -18.00 -1.14 14.85
N VAL A 98 -18.38 -0.68 13.66
CA VAL A 98 -17.48 0.04 12.73
C VAL A 98 -16.99 1.35 13.33
N GLU A 99 -17.85 2.11 13.99
CA GLU A 99 -17.47 3.35 14.66
C GLU A 99 -16.49 3.09 15.81
N ALA A 100 -16.76 2.10 16.65
CA ALA A 100 -15.88 1.69 17.74
C ALA A 100 -14.53 1.17 17.23
N TYR A 101 -14.56 0.36 16.17
CA TYR A 101 -13.36 -0.08 15.45
C TYR A 101 -12.53 1.11 14.99
N ALA A 102 -13.16 2.06 14.28
CA ALA A 102 -12.48 3.21 13.72
C ALA A 102 -11.87 4.09 14.83
N ALA A 103 -12.57 4.26 15.95
CA ALA A 103 -12.07 5.01 17.11
C ALA A 103 -10.84 4.32 17.74
N GLU A 104 -10.87 3.00 17.93
CA GLU A 104 -9.72 2.26 18.49
C GLU A 104 -8.54 2.18 17.52
N PHE A 105 -8.81 1.99 16.23
CA PHE A 105 -7.79 2.09 15.19
C PHE A 105 -7.12 3.47 15.23
N MET A 106 -7.93 4.53 15.30
CA MET A 106 -7.44 5.89 15.46
C MET A 106 -6.70 6.12 16.76
N ALA A 107 -6.86 5.32 17.81
CA ALA A 107 -6.00 5.42 18.98
C ALA A 107 -4.62 4.80 18.70
N GLY A 108 -4.59 3.59 18.13
CA GLY A 108 -3.38 2.80 17.88
C GLY A 108 -2.62 3.09 16.59
N PHE A 109 -3.16 3.91 15.68
CA PHE A 109 -2.51 4.17 14.39
C PHE A 109 -1.26 5.05 14.56
N ASP A 110 -0.08 4.52 14.26
CA ASP A 110 1.20 5.23 14.42
C ASP A 110 1.46 6.27 13.33
N HIS A 111 0.91 6.05 12.12
CA HIS A 111 1.27 6.81 10.92
C HIS A 111 0.35 8.00 10.63
N LYS A 112 -0.44 8.44 11.63
CA LYS A 112 -1.41 9.56 11.54
C LYS A 112 -0.87 10.81 10.86
N LYS A 113 0.35 11.21 11.23
CA LYS A 113 1.01 12.44 10.74
C LYS A 113 1.27 12.48 9.23
N TYR A 114 1.13 11.35 8.53
CA TYR A 114 1.37 11.25 7.09
C TYR A 114 0.07 11.33 6.28
N PHE A 115 -1.08 11.53 6.92
CA PHE A 115 -2.39 11.60 6.29
C PHE A 115 -3.17 12.80 6.82
N ASP A 116 -4.08 13.36 6.02
CA ASP A 116 -4.92 14.50 6.41
C ASP A 116 -6.17 14.07 7.20
N SER A 117 -6.75 12.95 6.80
CA SER A 117 -7.90 12.37 7.49
C SER A 117 -7.99 10.88 7.25
N MET A 118 -8.73 10.17 8.09
CA MET A 118 -9.13 8.79 7.85
C MET A 118 -10.58 8.75 7.37
N MET A 119 -10.84 8.01 6.30
CA MET A 119 -12.18 7.75 5.76
C MET A 119 -12.51 6.28 5.90
N VAL A 120 -13.72 5.98 6.37
CA VAL A 120 -14.24 4.61 6.50
C VAL A 120 -15.45 4.48 5.61
N SER A 121 -15.44 3.54 4.68
CA SER A 121 -16.58 3.20 3.83
C SER A 121 -17.06 1.78 4.09
N VAL A 122 -18.33 1.52 3.78
CA VAL A 122 -18.91 0.17 3.77
C VAL A 122 -19.09 -0.24 2.31
N ASN A 123 -18.55 -1.41 1.94
CA ASN A 123 -18.56 -1.95 0.57
C ASN A 123 -17.97 -1.02 -0.52
N GLY A 124 -17.22 0.02 -0.14
CA GLY A 124 -16.59 0.95 -1.08
C GLY A 124 -17.50 2.02 -1.66
N ASP A 125 -18.82 1.97 -1.42
CA ASP A 125 -19.79 2.87 -2.09
C ASP A 125 -20.03 4.19 -1.34
N SER A 126 -20.17 4.15 -0.01
CA SER A 126 -20.46 5.34 0.78
C SER A 126 -19.52 5.49 1.97
N VAL A 127 -18.92 6.67 2.09
CA VAL A 127 -18.11 7.04 3.26
C VAL A 127 -19.06 7.21 4.45
N VAL A 128 -18.92 6.35 5.44
CA VAL A 128 -19.73 6.35 6.65
C VAL A 128 -19.13 7.27 7.70
N PHE A 129 -17.81 7.29 7.83
CA PHE A 129 -17.11 8.11 8.82
C PHE A 129 -15.91 8.83 8.23
N LYS A 130 -15.68 10.07 8.69
CA LYS A 130 -14.47 10.84 8.40
C LYS A 130 -13.88 11.39 9.68
N TYR A 131 -12.64 11.02 9.97
CA TYR A 131 -11.88 11.49 11.14
C TYR A 131 -10.73 12.37 10.69
N LYS A 132 -10.68 13.62 11.16
CA LYS A 132 -9.55 14.51 10.86
C LYS A 132 -8.31 14.07 11.65
N LEU A 133 -7.18 13.94 10.97
CA LEU A 133 -5.90 13.64 11.58
C LEU A 133 -5.18 14.97 11.85
N LYS A 134 -4.48 15.06 12.99
CA LYS A 134 -3.70 16.24 13.41
C LYS A 134 -2.22 15.95 13.33
#